data_AF-A0A933GKJ8-F1
#
_entry.id   AF-A0A933GKJ8-F1
#
_cell.length_a   1.000
_cell.length_b   1.000
_cell.length_c   1.000
_cell.angle_alpha   90.00
_cell.angle_beta   90.00
_cell.angle_gamma   90.00
#
_symmetry.space_group_name_H-M   'P 1'
#
loop_
_entity.id
_entity.type
_entity.pdbx_description
1 polymer ?
#
loop_
_entity_poly.entity_id
_entity_poly.type
_entity_poly.pdbx_seq_one_letter_code
_entity_poly.pdbx_strand_id
1 'polypeptide(L)'
;LLDYEERWDDLERSLNPFAVVVMAHLRVQLTRKDPESRFAWKLTLTRMLYERGYGRKEIMEIFRFIDWLMVLPQELENNFVEALRQYEEEKKMRYVTTFERMGMLQKAREDVLEILEARFGGFPQDIRQAINGLDDVSLLKVLLKKAALVASLQEFEEIRQKTVGS
;
A
#
# COMPACT_ATOMS: atom_id res chain seq x y z
N LEU A 1 7.69 -22.15 19.08
CA LEU A 1 7.17 -22.12 17.69
C LEU A 1 6.07 -23.16 17.49
N LEU A 2 6.15 -24.35 18.11
CA LEU A 2 5.04 -25.31 18.21
C LEU A 2 3.83 -24.78 19.01
N ASP A 3 4.03 -23.95 20.04
CA ASP A 3 2.94 -23.38 20.88
C ASP A 3 1.94 -22.44 20.17
N TYR A 4 2.18 -22.04 18.92
CA TYR A 4 1.30 -21.10 18.20
C TYR A 4 0.38 -21.77 17.17
N GLU A 5 0.64 -23.01 16.75
CA GLU A 5 -0.34 -23.78 15.96
C GLU A 5 -1.54 -24.19 16.84
N GLU A 6 -1.30 -24.49 18.12
CA GLU A 6 -2.36 -24.86 19.08
C GLU A 6 -3.35 -23.73 19.38
N ARG A 7 -3.01 -22.48 19.02
CA ARG A 7 -3.85 -21.28 19.20
C ARG A 7 -4.41 -20.74 17.89
N TRP A 8 -4.32 -21.50 16.80
CA TRP A 8 -4.81 -21.07 15.50
C TRP A 8 -6.31 -20.74 15.54
N ASP A 9 -7.10 -21.62 16.16
CA ASP A 9 -8.55 -21.41 16.32
C ASP A 9 -8.88 -20.14 17.13
N ASP A 10 -8.07 -19.80 18.13
CA ASP A 10 -8.22 -18.57 18.90
C ASP A 10 -7.91 -17.33 18.06
N LEU A 11 -6.86 -17.39 17.23
CA LEU A 11 -6.50 -16.32 16.29
C LEU A 11 -7.56 -16.13 15.20
N GLU A 12 -8.17 -17.22 14.73
CA GLU A 12 -9.25 -17.20 13.74
C GLU A 12 -10.54 -16.55 14.29
N ARG A 13 -10.83 -16.74 15.58
CA ARG A 13 -12.01 -16.15 16.24
C ARG A 13 -11.78 -14.74 16.78
N SER A 14 -10.53 -14.32 16.90
CA SER A 14 -10.19 -13.01 17.45
C SER A 14 -10.56 -11.89 16.49
N LEU A 15 -11.32 -10.90 16.99
CA LEU A 15 -11.57 -9.65 16.27
C LEU A 15 -10.38 -8.69 16.35
N ASN A 16 -9.32 -9.00 17.09
CA ASN A 16 -8.16 -8.13 17.16
C ASN A 16 -7.41 -8.14 15.80
N PRO A 17 -7.18 -6.98 15.15
CA PRO A 17 -6.45 -6.91 13.88
C PRO A 17 -5.03 -7.50 13.94
N PHE A 18 -4.40 -7.46 15.11
CA PHE A 18 -3.09 -8.09 15.34
C PHE A 18 -3.13 -9.61 15.22
N ALA A 19 -4.30 -10.26 15.36
CA ALA A 19 -4.41 -11.70 15.14
C ALA A 19 -4.06 -12.08 13.70
N VAL A 20 -4.50 -11.31 12.70
CA VAL A 20 -4.17 -11.54 11.28
C VAL A 20 -2.68 -11.34 11.02
N VAL A 21 -2.06 -10.36 11.67
CA VAL A 21 -0.61 -10.11 11.62
C VAL A 21 0.19 -11.30 12.17
N VAL A 22 -0.22 -11.85 13.31
CA VAL A 22 0.41 -13.04 13.91
C VAL A 22 0.24 -14.26 12.99
N MET A 23 -0.97 -14.49 12.47
CA MET A 23 -1.22 -15.59 11.53
C MET A 23 -0.35 -15.46 10.27
N ALA A 24 -0.23 -14.26 9.70
CA ALA A 24 0.64 -14.00 8.55
C ALA A 24 2.10 -14.33 8.86
N HIS A 25 2.61 -13.90 10.03
CA HIS A 25 3.97 -14.20 10.46
C HIS A 25 4.23 -15.70 10.57
N LEU A 26 3.32 -16.46 11.17
CA LEU A 26 3.42 -17.92 11.28
C LEU A 26 3.44 -18.58 9.89
N ARG A 27 2.52 -18.20 8.99
CA ARG A 27 2.43 -18.77 7.64
C ARG A 27 3.64 -18.44 6.77
N VAL A 28 4.25 -17.26 6.92
CA VAL A 28 5.51 -16.96 6.20
C VAL A 28 6.64 -17.89 6.57
N GLN A 29 6.76 -18.25 7.85
CA GLN A 29 7.80 -19.18 8.29
C GLN A 29 7.61 -20.57 7.68
N LEU A 30 6.36 -21.04 7.59
CA LEU A 30 6.01 -22.36 7.05
C LEU A 30 6.11 -22.43 5.52
N THR A 31 5.88 -21.31 4.81
CA THR A 31 5.85 -21.26 3.34
C THR A 31 7.15 -20.75 2.71
N ARG A 32 8.27 -20.77 3.45
CA ARG A 32 9.55 -20.16 3.00
C ARG A 32 10.02 -20.63 1.63
N LYS A 33 9.85 -21.91 1.31
CA LYS A 33 10.30 -22.55 0.07
C LYS A 33 9.14 -23.00 -0.84
N ASP A 34 7.93 -22.54 -0.55
CA ASP A 34 6.72 -22.94 -1.26
C ASP A 34 5.87 -21.70 -1.60
N PRO A 35 6.12 -21.10 -2.78
CA PRO A 35 5.39 -19.92 -3.25
C PRO A 35 3.89 -20.16 -3.45
N GLU A 36 3.48 -21.36 -3.85
CA GLU A 36 2.06 -21.72 -4.07
C GLU A 36 1.30 -21.76 -2.75
N SER A 37 1.87 -22.43 -1.74
CA SER A 37 1.29 -22.39 -0.39
C SER A 37 1.29 -20.98 0.18
N ARG A 38 2.32 -20.16 -0.09
CA ARG A 38 2.33 -18.75 0.34
C ARG A 38 1.20 -17.96 -0.32
N PHE A 39 0.98 -18.16 -1.62
CA PHE A 39 -0.13 -17.55 -2.36
C PHE A 39 -1.48 -17.92 -1.73
N ALA A 40 -1.72 -19.21 -1.48
CA ALA A 40 -2.96 -19.69 -0.87
C ALA A 40 -3.20 -19.04 0.51
N TRP A 41 -2.17 -18.95 1.35
CA TRP A 41 -2.28 -18.30 2.65
C TRP A 41 -2.48 -16.79 2.56
N LYS A 42 -1.78 -16.09 1.66
CA LYS A 42 -1.96 -14.65 1.44
C LYS A 42 -3.41 -14.35 1.06
N LEU A 43 -4.02 -15.16 0.19
CA LEU A 43 -5.42 -15.04 -0.22
C LEU A 43 -6.38 -15.30 0.95
N THR A 44 -6.18 -16.37 1.71
CA THR A 44 -7.00 -16.68 2.89
C THR A 44 -6.97 -15.56 3.92
N LEU A 45 -5.78 -15.06 4.28
CA LEU A 45 -5.63 -13.99 5.27
C LEU A 45 -6.24 -12.68 4.82
N THR A 46 -6.13 -12.35 3.53
CA THR A 46 -6.72 -11.13 2.96
C THR A 46 -8.25 -11.21 2.93
N ARG A 47 -8.83 -12.36 2.56
CA ARG A 47 -10.28 -12.56 2.62
C ARG A 47 -10.81 -12.44 4.05
N MET A 48 -10.13 -13.10 4.98
CA MET A 48 -10.45 -13.04 6.41
C MET A 48 -10.38 -11.60 6.95
N LEU A 49 -9.41 -10.81 6.50
CA LEU A 49 -9.31 -9.39 6.84
C LEU A 49 -10.55 -8.60 6.42
N TYR A 50 -11.12 -8.88 5.24
CA TYR A 50 -12.31 -8.18 4.76
C TYR A 50 -13.59 -8.58 5.50
N GLU A 51 -13.64 -9.81 6.02
CA GLU A 51 -14.84 -10.37 6.67
C GLU A 51 -14.99 -9.99 8.15
N ARG A 52 -13.92 -9.52 8.80
CA ARG A 52 -13.89 -9.23 10.25
C ARG A 52 -14.46 -7.87 10.66
N GLY A 53 -15.09 -7.14 9.74
CA GLY A 53 -15.80 -5.89 10.04
C GLY A 53 -14.88 -4.70 10.35
N TYR A 54 -13.59 -4.78 9.99
CA TYR A 54 -12.64 -3.69 10.17
C TYR A 54 -12.99 -2.46 9.33
N GLY A 55 -12.59 -1.29 9.82
CA GLY A 55 -12.68 -0.06 9.03
C GLY A 55 -11.75 -0.12 7.82
N ARG A 56 -12.11 0.57 6.73
CA ARG A 56 -11.31 0.60 5.49
C ARG A 56 -9.85 0.98 5.71
N LYS A 57 -9.56 1.94 6.60
CA LYS A 57 -8.18 2.36 6.93
C LYS A 57 -7.39 1.22 7.59
N GLU A 58 -7.96 0.53 8.56
CA GLU A 58 -7.33 -0.61 9.23
C GLU A 58 -7.07 -1.76 8.25
N ILE A 59 -8.07 -2.10 7.41
CA ILE A 59 -7.90 -3.09 6.34
C ILE A 59 -6.71 -2.73 5.47
N MET A 60 -6.58 -1.47 5.05
CA MET A 60 -5.49 -1.05 4.19
C MET A 60 -4.12 -1.11 4.89
N GLU A 61 -4.04 -0.77 6.17
CA GLU A 61 -2.80 -0.85 6.95
C GLU A 61 -2.34 -2.30 7.15
N ILE A 62 -3.26 -3.18 7.52
CA ILE A 62 -2.96 -4.60 7.75
C ILE A 62 -2.65 -5.30 6.43
N PHE A 63 -3.40 -4.99 5.36
CA PHE A 63 -3.13 -5.53 4.03
C PHE A 63 -1.71 -5.17 3.56
N ARG A 64 -1.29 -3.90 3.67
CA ARG A 64 0.08 -3.49 3.30
C ARG A 64 1.15 -4.27 4.08
N PHE A 65 0.88 -4.52 5.37
CA PHE A 65 1.77 -5.33 6.18
C PHE A 65 1.85 -6.78 5.68
N ILE A 66 0.70 -7.42 5.39
CA ILE A 66 0.65 -8.77 4.84
C ILE A 66 1.35 -8.84 3.48
N ASP A 67 1.12 -7.85 2.61
CA ASP A 67 1.71 -7.76 1.28
C ASP A 67 3.24 -7.67 1.32
N TRP A 68 3.77 -6.79 2.18
CA TRP A 68 5.21 -6.68 2.42
C TRP A 68 5.81 -7.95 3.02
N LEU A 69 5.08 -8.62 3.92
CA LEU A 69 5.56 -9.79 4.63
C LEU A 69 5.52 -11.07 3.77
N MET A 70 4.47 -11.21 2.95
CA MET A 70 4.18 -12.40 2.14
C MET A 70 4.46 -12.14 0.64
N VAL A 71 5.69 -11.74 0.33
CA VAL A 71 6.09 -11.46 -1.06
C VAL A 71 5.96 -12.72 -1.94
N LEU A 72 5.30 -12.56 -3.08
CA LEU A 72 5.12 -13.60 -4.10
C LEU A 72 5.96 -13.28 -5.36
N PRO A 73 6.31 -14.30 -6.16
CA PRO A 73 6.76 -14.10 -7.54
C PRO A 73 5.71 -13.34 -8.36
N GLN A 74 6.15 -12.56 -9.34
CA GLN A 74 5.28 -11.65 -10.11
C GLN A 74 4.03 -12.32 -10.71
N GLU A 75 4.18 -13.55 -11.22
CA GLU A 75 3.06 -14.30 -11.80
C GLU A 75 1.98 -14.62 -10.76
N LEU A 76 2.37 -15.08 -9.57
CA LEU A 76 1.45 -15.35 -8.47
C LEU A 76 0.86 -14.07 -7.86
N GLU A 77 1.60 -12.97 -7.87
CA GLU A 77 1.08 -11.67 -7.45
C GLU A 77 -0.03 -11.19 -8.40
N ASN A 78 0.14 -11.36 -9.71
CA ASN A 78 -0.91 -11.03 -10.69
C ASN A 78 -2.16 -11.89 -10.47
N ASN A 79 -1.98 -13.21 -10.29
CA ASN A 79 -3.07 -14.13 -9.99
C ASN A 79 -3.78 -13.76 -8.67
N PHE A 80 -3.03 -13.28 -7.68
CA PHE A 80 -3.55 -12.87 -6.38
C PHE A 80 -4.46 -11.64 -6.52
N VAL A 81 -4.00 -10.63 -7.27
CA VAL A 81 -4.78 -9.43 -7.57
C VAL A 81 -6.08 -9.79 -8.31
N GLU A 82 -6.02 -10.69 -9.30
CA GLU A 82 -7.21 -11.13 -10.04
C GLU A 82 -8.20 -11.88 -9.14
N ALA A 83 -7.73 -12.84 -8.35
CA ALA A 83 -8.55 -13.59 -7.40
C ALA A 83 -9.21 -12.66 -6.35
N LEU A 84 -8.52 -11.59 -5.95
CA LEU A 84 -9.07 -10.60 -5.04
C LEU A 84 -10.13 -9.73 -5.70
N ARG A 85 -9.92 -9.31 -6.96
CA ARG A 85 -10.94 -8.55 -7.72
C ARG A 85 -12.24 -9.34 -7.86
N GLN A 86 -12.15 -10.61 -8.24
CA GLN A 86 -13.32 -11.48 -8.37
C GLN A 86 -14.08 -11.60 -7.04
N TYR A 87 -13.34 -11.86 -5.95
CA TYR A 87 -13.93 -11.94 -4.60
C TYR A 87 -14.61 -10.62 -4.17
N GLU A 88 -13.96 -9.48 -4.45
CA GLU A 88 -14.50 -8.16 -4.12
C GLU A 88 -15.72 -7.78 -4.95
N GLU A 89 -15.80 -8.21 -6.21
CA GLU A 89 -16.98 -8.02 -7.06
C GLU A 89 -18.18 -8.80 -6.52
N GLU A 90 -17.99 -10.07 -6.14
CA GLU A 90 -19.01 -10.91 -5.51
C GLU A 90 -19.52 -10.29 -4.20
N LYS A 91 -18.61 -9.76 -3.37
CA LYS A 91 -18.93 -9.15 -2.08
C LYS A 91 -19.32 -7.66 -2.18
N LYS A 92 -19.19 -7.05 -3.36
CA LYS A 92 -19.38 -5.61 -3.62
C LYS A 92 -18.49 -4.69 -2.76
N MET A 93 -17.23 -5.06 -2.55
CA MET A 93 -16.26 -4.38 -1.67
C MET A 93 -14.99 -3.96 -2.43
N ARG A 94 -14.99 -2.80 -3.11
CA ARG A 94 -13.92 -2.35 -4.03
C ARG A 94 -12.61 -1.89 -3.33
N TYR A 95 -11.87 -2.78 -2.67
CA TYR A 95 -10.58 -2.46 -2.05
C TYR A 95 -9.40 -2.51 -3.03
N VAL A 96 -9.33 -3.45 -3.99
CA VAL A 96 -8.27 -3.52 -5.01
C VAL A 96 -8.11 -2.18 -5.73
N THR A 97 -9.19 -1.60 -6.24
CA THR A 97 -9.15 -0.29 -6.91
C THR A 97 -8.65 0.83 -5.98
N THR A 98 -8.88 0.69 -4.67
CA THR A 98 -8.38 1.63 -3.67
C THR A 98 -6.87 1.49 -3.51
N PHE A 99 -6.37 0.26 -3.43
CA PHE A 99 -4.94 -0.04 -3.34
C PHE A 99 -4.19 0.44 -4.57
N GLU A 100 -4.73 0.20 -5.77
CA GLU A 100 -4.17 0.72 -7.02
C GLU A 100 -4.07 2.25 -7.01
N ARG A 101 -5.15 2.93 -6.58
CA ARG A 101 -5.17 4.39 -6.46
C ARG A 101 -4.11 4.89 -5.47
N MET A 102 -3.98 4.24 -4.32
CA MET A 102 -2.97 4.60 -3.33
C MET A 102 -1.55 4.37 -3.85
N GLY A 103 -1.31 3.26 -4.56
CA GLY A 103 -0.01 2.98 -5.19
C GLY A 103 0.36 4.05 -6.22
N MET A 104 -0.59 4.43 -7.09
CA MET A 104 -0.40 5.53 -8.03
C MET A 104 -0.13 6.86 -7.33
N LEU A 105 -0.83 7.14 -6.23
CA LEU A 105 -0.66 8.36 -5.45
C LEU A 105 0.71 8.42 -4.78
N GLN A 106 1.13 7.33 -4.15
CA GLN A 106 2.43 7.21 -3.52
C GLN A 106 3.55 7.35 -4.54
N LYS A 107 3.46 6.67 -5.68
CA LYS A 107 4.47 6.76 -6.74
C LYS A 107 4.56 8.17 -7.32
N ALA A 108 3.42 8.84 -7.54
CA ALA A 108 3.42 10.21 -8.04
C ALA A 108 4.04 11.20 -7.04
N ARG A 109 3.88 10.99 -5.73
CA ARG A 109 4.57 11.78 -4.69
C ARG A 109 6.07 11.53 -4.72
N GLU A 110 6.48 10.25 -4.75
CA GLU A 110 7.89 9.85 -4.83
C GLU A 110 8.57 10.44 -6.06
N ASP A 111 7.96 10.36 -7.24
CA ASP A 111 8.50 10.92 -8.48
C ASP A 111 8.79 12.43 -8.36
N VAL A 112 7.88 13.19 -7.73
CA VAL A 112 8.08 14.63 -7.48
C VAL A 112 9.25 14.86 -6.52
N LEU A 113 9.34 14.10 -5.44
CA LEU A 113 10.41 14.25 -4.47
C LEU A 113 11.77 13.84 -5.04
N GLU A 114 11.82 12.75 -5.81
CA GLU A 114 13.03 12.27 -6.49
C GLU A 114 13.58 13.30 -7.47
N ILE A 115 12.72 13.96 -8.28
CA ILE A 115 13.21 14.99 -9.21
C ILE A 115 13.71 16.24 -8.48
N LEU A 116 13.08 16.62 -7.37
CA LEU A 116 13.53 17.76 -6.56
C LEU A 116 14.88 17.47 -5.92
N GLU A 117 15.07 16.26 -5.37
CA GLU A 117 16.35 15.79 -4.83
C GLU A 117 17.43 15.81 -5.92
N ALA A 118 17.13 15.23 -7.09
CA ALA A 118 18.08 15.11 -8.19
C ALA A 118 18.53 16.47 -8.76
N ARG A 119 17.63 17.47 -8.80
CA ARG A 119 17.93 18.79 -9.36
C ARG A 119 18.54 19.76 -8.37
N PHE A 120 18.15 19.69 -7.10
CA PHE A 120 18.50 20.70 -6.11
C PHE A 120 19.37 20.17 -4.97
N GLY A 121 19.68 18.87 -4.96
CA GLY A 121 20.54 18.23 -3.96
C GLY A 121 19.90 18.11 -2.57
N GLY A 122 18.59 18.32 -2.48
CA GLY A 122 17.81 18.31 -1.25
C GLY A 122 16.69 19.34 -1.27
N PHE A 123 15.77 19.24 -0.31
CA PHE A 123 14.69 20.21 -0.08
C PHE A 123 14.25 20.16 1.38
N PRO A 124 13.66 21.25 1.92
CA PRO A 124 13.26 21.26 3.32
C PRO A 124 12.04 20.36 3.58
N GLN A 125 11.87 19.95 4.84
CA GLN A 125 10.91 18.93 5.27
C GLN A 125 9.45 19.35 5.05
N ASP A 126 9.16 20.66 5.05
CA ASP A 126 7.85 21.23 4.76
C ASP A 126 7.40 20.95 3.33
N ILE A 127 8.30 21.00 2.33
CA ILE A 127 8.02 20.61 0.94
C ILE A 127 7.62 19.14 0.89
N ARG A 128 8.36 18.27 1.60
CA ARG A 128 8.02 16.84 1.70
C ARG A 128 6.62 16.63 2.26
N GLN A 129 6.30 17.31 3.36
CA GLN A 129 4.98 17.21 3.98
C GLN A 129 3.89 17.76 3.07
N ALA A 130 4.14 18.87 2.38
CA ALA A 130 3.19 19.45 1.45
C ALA A 130 2.88 18.51 0.29
N ILE A 131 3.90 17.89 -0.34
CA ILE A 131 3.70 16.91 -1.43
C ILE A 131 2.99 15.66 -0.92
N ASN A 132 3.40 15.14 0.25
CA ASN A 132 2.75 13.97 0.86
C ASN A 132 1.31 14.22 1.31
N GLY A 133 0.90 15.48 1.48
CA GLY A 133 -0.47 15.87 1.78
C GLY A 133 -1.37 16.00 0.56
N LEU A 134 -0.85 15.91 -0.67
CA LEU A 134 -1.64 16.02 -1.90
C LEU A 134 -2.26 14.68 -2.26
N ASP A 135 -3.59 14.61 -2.37
CA ASP A 135 -4.32 13.37 -2.70
C ASP A 135 -4.75 13.28 -4.19
N ASP A 136 -4.31 14.22 -5.02
CA ASP A 136 -4.61 14.25 -6.46
C ASP A 136 -3.39 13.87 -7.32
N VAL A 137 -3.47 12.70 -7.95
CA VAL A 137 -2.46 12.17 -8.88
C VAL A 137 -2.23 13.09 -10.08
N SER A 138 -3.28 13.73 -10.59
CA SER A 138 -3.19 14.62 -11.77
C SER A 138 -2.40 15.88 -11.41
N LEU A 139 -2.69 16.46 -10.25
CA LEU A 139 -1.93 17.58 -9.71
C LEU A 139 -0.46 17.21 -9.50
N LEU A 140 -0.17 16.05 -8.90
CA LEU A 140 1.20 15.58 -8.70
C LEU A 140 1.95 15.42 -10.04
N LYS A 141 1.29 14.91 -11.08
CA LYS A 141 1.87 14.84 -12.44
C LYS A 141 2.16 16.22 -13.03
N VAL A 142 1.33 17.22 -12.75
CA VAL A 142 1.60 18.62 -13.16
C VAL A 142 2.81 19.15 -12.40
N LEU A 143 2.87 18.95 -11.08
CA LEU A 143 3.99 19.39 -10.25
C LEU A 143 5.29 18.71 -10.65
N LEU A 144 5.28 17.42 -11.00
CA LEU A 144 6.45 16.69 -11.51
C LEU A 144 7.03 17.36 -12.76
N LYS A 145 6.17 17.69 -13.74
CA LYS A 145 6.60 18.39 -14.96
C LYS A 145 7.20 19.76 -14.65
N LYS A 146 6.61 20.50 -13.72
CA LYS A 146 7.12 21.83 -13.33
C LYS A 146 8.42 21.73 -12.54
N ALA A 147 8.53 20.77 -11.62
CA ALA A 147 9.73 20.48 -10.87
C ALA A 147 10.93 20.14 -11.78
N ALA A 148 10.70 19.61 -12.98
CA ALA A 148 11.75 19.37 -13.96
C ALA A 148 12.22 20.64 -14.73
N LEU A 149 11.41 21.71 -14.75
CA LEU A 149 11.63 22.88 -15.62
C LEU A 149 12.11 24.14 -14.87
N VAL A 150 11.66 24.32 -13.63
CA VAL A 150 11.96 25.53 -12.81
C VAL A 150 13.45 25.69 -12.52
N ALA A 151 13.96 26.91 -12.42
CA ALA A 151 15.37 27.17 -12.17
C ALA A 151 15.78 26.98 -10.69
N SER A 152 14.82 27.01 -9.76
CA SER A 152 15.09 26.93 -8.32
C SER A 152 13.95 26.29 -7.52
N LEU A 153 14.25 25.86 -6.28
CA LEU A 153 13.23 25.42 -5.31
C LEU A 153 12.23 26.51 -4.96
N GLN A 154 12.66 27.78 -4.92
CA GLN A 154 11.77 28.90 -4.63
C GLN A 154 10.71 29.05 -5.72
N GLU A 155 11.12 28.98 -6.98
CA GLU A 155 10.20 29.03 -8.12
C GLU A 155 9.24 27.84 -8.15
N PHE A 156 9.72 26.64 -7.77
CA PHE A 156 8.85 25.47 -7.59
C PHE A 156 7.74 25.72 -6.56
N GLU A 157 8.11 26.25 -5.39
CA GLU A 157 7.16 26.49 -4.29
C GLU A 157 6.11 27.54 -4.65
N GLU A 158 6.50 28.63 -5.30
CA GLU A 158 5.55 29.65 -5.79
C GLU A 158 4.52 29.05 -6.75
N ILE A 159 4.99 28.20 -7.66
CA ILE A 159 4.15 27.48 -8.62
C ILE A 159 3.22 26.50 -7.90
N ARG A 160 3.73 25.75 -6.93
CA ARG A 160 2.95 24.77 -6.16
C ARG A 160 1.81 25.46 -5.43
N GLN A 161 2.08 26.57 -4.74
CA GLN A 161 1.07 27.36 -4.03
C GLN A 161 -0.01 27.88 -4.96
N LYS A 162 0.35 28.41 -6.14
CA LYS A 162 -0.61 28.85 -7.17
C LYS A 162 -1.48 27.70 -7.70
N THR A 163 -0.88 26.53 -7.89
CA THR A 163 -1.57 25.36 -8.48
C THR A 163 -2.46 24.64 -7.47
N VAL A 164 -2.14 24.69 -6.16
CA VAL A 164 -2.95 24.10 -5.08
C VAL A 164 -4.08 25.04 -4.62
N GLY A 165 -3.89 26.35 -4.73
CA GLY A 165 -4.86 27.37 -4.31
C GLY A 165 -5.89 27.78 -5.37
N SER A 166 -5.83 27.21 -6.58
CA SER A 166 -6.82 27.41 -7.67
C SER A 166 -7.69 26.18 -7.83
#